data_AF-A0A059C626-F1
#
_entry.id   AF-A0A059C626-F1
#
_cell.length_a   1.000
_cell.length_b   1.000
_cell.length_c   1.000
_cell.angle_alpha   90.00
_cell.angle_beta   90.00
_cell.angle_gamma   90.00
#
_symmetry.space_group_name_H-M   'P 1'
#
loop_
_entity.id
_entity.type
_entity.pdbx_description
1 polymer ?
#
loop_
_entity_poly.entity_id
_entity_poly.type
_entity_poly.pdbx_seq_one_letter_code
_entity_poly.pdbx_strand_id
1 'polypeptide(L)'
;MAEDSDWSLLDKHLFIEDVLLRSLNKQIKHLTVTGNTPMIYSLQPVIEEIERTAEDDRDFRTVRICRAILRAIDSRREDKYVAYRKGLGVVCNKEEGFGKDDFVVEFLGEVYPTWKWFEKQDGIRSLQKNNEDLAPEFYNINLERPKGDADGYDLVVVDAMHKANYASRICHSCRPNCEAKVTAVAGKYQIGIYSVCKIQYGEEITYDYNSVTESIKEYEASVCLCGSQVCRGGYLDLIGEGAFQEVLEECHGILDRHQLMIESCEVNSVSEEDYYDLGRAGLGSCLLGGLPAWLIAYSARLVRFINSERTKLPEEILKHNLEKKRKHFLHICLEEEESDAEVQAEGVYNQRLQNLAVTLDKVRYVMRCIFGDPKKAPPPLVRLSPKEVVSFLWKGEGSLVEELLQCMAPHVDDNVLNDLKSKIRDLDPSGSDDILGELKQSLLW
;
A
#
# COMPACT_ATOMS: atom_id res chain seq x y z
N MET A 1 0.30 -8.68 39.05
CA MET A 1 -0.46 -9.93 39.32
C MET A 1 0.28 -10.70 40.39
N ALA A 2 -0.41 -11.24 41.40
CA ALA A 2 0.20 -11.88 42.57
C ALA A 2 1.10 -13.07 42.19
N GLU A 3 2.18 -13.26 42.95
CA GLU A 3 3.14 -14.38 42.81
C GLU A 3 2.51 -15.75 43.17
N ASP A 4 1.27 -15.77 43.69
CA ASP A 4 0.56 -16.96 44.18
C ASP A 4 -0.26 -17.75 43.12
N SER A 5 -0.08 -17.48 41.82
CA SER A 5 -0.80 -18.18 40.74
C SER A 5 0.09 -19.19 40.02
N ASP A 6 -0.32 -20.46 39.95
CA ASP A 6 0.29 -21.53 39.11
C ASP A 6 0.09 -21.30 37.58
N TRP A 7 -0.09 -20.04 37.18
CA TRP A 7 -0.38 -19.64 35.81
C TRP A 7 0.88 -19.14 35.13
N SER A 8 1.18 -19.72 33.97
CA SER A 8 2.23 -19.21 33.09
C SER A 8 1.88 -17.80 32.58
N LEU A 9 2.85 -17.10 32.02
CA LEU A 9 2.60 -15.80 31.36
C LEU A 9 1.60 -15.93 30.20
N LEU A 10 1.62 -17.07 29.51
CA LEU A 10 0.68 -17.40 28.44
C LEU A 10 -0.74 -17.55 28.99
N ASP A 11 -0.93 -18.33 30.05
CA ASP A 11 -2.26 -18.48 30.67
C ASP A 11 -2.83 -17.11 31.07
N LYS A 12 -2.01 -16.25 31.67
CA LYS A 12 -2.42 -14.91 32.11
C LYS A 12 -2.91 -14.04 30.96
N HIS A 13 -2.24 -14.10 29.80
CA HIS A 13 -2.68 -13.37 28.61
C HIS A 13 -3.93 -13.96 27.98
N LEU A 14 -4.02 -15.29 27.87
CA LEU A 14 -5.23 -15.94 27.35
C LEU A 14 -6.46 -15.60 28.19
N PHE A 15 -6.32 -15.50 29.52
CA PHE A 15 -7.42 -14.99 30.35
C PHE A 15 -7.76 -13.53 30.09
N ILE A 16 -6.77 -12.68 29.84
CA ILE A 16 -7.04 -11.29 29.49
C ILE A 16 -7.79 -11.22 28.15
N GLU A 17 -7.23 -11.84 27.11
CA GLU A 17 -7.75 -11.78 25.73
C GLU A 17 -9.11 -12.49 25.60
N ASP A 18 -9.24 -13.72 26.10
CA ASP A 18 -10.38 -14.59 25.78
C ASP A 18 -11.49 -14.54 26.85
N VAL A 19 -11.20 -14.09 28.08
CA VAL A 19 -12.15 -14.09 29.20
C VAL A 19 -12.47 -12.67 29.68
N LEU A 20 -11.45 -11.91 30.08
CA LEU A 20 -11.64 -10.58 30.68
C LEU A 20 -12.19 -9.57 29.68
N LEU A 21 -11.54 -9.41 28.52
CA LEU A 21 -11.96 -8.44 27.50
C LEU A 21 -13.36 -8.77 26.96
N ARG A 22 -13.65 -10.04 26.71
CA ARG A 22 -14.97 -10.52 26.30
C ARG A 22 -16.05 -10.22 27.34
N SER A 23 -15.79 -10.48 28.61
CA SER A 23 -16.75 -10.19 29.70
C SER A 23 -16.95 -8.70 29.90
N LEU A 24 -15.86 -7.92 29.81
CA LEU A 24 -15.90 -6.47 29.82
C LEU A 24 -16.79 -5.94 28.69
N ASN A 25 -16.58 -6.40 27.45
CA ASN A 25 -17.38 -6.03 26.27
C ASN A 25 -18.88 -6.30 26.46
N LYS A 26 -19.27 -7.41 27.10
CA LYS A 26 -20.67 -7.72 27.42
C LYS A 26 -21.31 -6.70 28.36
N GLN A 27 -20.56 -6.20 29.35
CA GLN A 27 -21.05 -5.20 30.31
C GLN A 27 -21.11 -3.80 29.69
N ILE A 28 -20.11 -3.44 28.89
CA ILE A 28 -20.00 -2.08 28.32
C ILE A 28 -20.78 -1.89 27.02
N LYS A 29 -21.46 -2.91 26.49
CA LYS A 29 -22.26 -2.81 25.26
C LYS A 29 -23.33 -1.70 25.28
N HIS A 30 -23.76 -1.29 26.47
CA HIS A 30 -24.74 -0.21 26.68
C HIS A 30 -24.09 1.13 27.07
N LEU A 31 -22.78 1.12 27.33
CA LEU A 31 -21.99 2.29 27.68
C LEU A 31 -21.41 2.88 26.39
N THR A 32 -22.23 3.61 25.62
CA THR A 32 -21.72 4.57 24.64
C THR A 32 -21.10 5.75 25.38
N VAL A 33 -19.89 5.56 25.91
CA VAL A 33 -19.18 6.61 26.63
C VAL A 33 -18.61 7.61 25.63
N THR A 34 -19.27 8.75 25.48
CA THR A 34 -18.77 9.94 24.77
C THR A 34 -17.74 10.71 25.61
N GLY A 35 -16.89 10.02 26.38
CA GLY A 35 -15.96 10.60 27.35
C GLY A 35 -14.50 10.64 26.88
N ASN A 36 -13.71 11.52 27.52
CA ASN A 36 -12.29 11.71 27.24
C ASN A 36 -11.48 10.42 27.46
N THR A 37 -10.52 10.14 26.56
CA THR A 37 -9.46 9.15 26.76
C THR A 37 -8.50 9.65 27.85
N PRO A 38 -7.99 8.80 28.75
CA PRO A 38 -8.28 7.37 28.89
C PRO A 38 -9.59 7.08 29.63
N MET A 39 -10.22 5.95 29.28
CA MET A 39 -11.42 5.49 29.99
C MET A 39 -11.01 4.88 31.33
N ILE A 40 -11.71 5.26 32.39
CA ILE A 40 -11.60 4.66 33.73
C ILE A 40 -12.83 3.78 33.92
N TYR A 41 -12.65 2.47 33.83
CA TYR A 41 -13.69 1.49 34.11
C TYR A 41 -13.25 0.61 35.28
N SER A 42 -14.14 0.40 36.26
CA SER A 42 -13.84 -0.51 37.36
C SER A 42 -13.89 -1.95 36.87
N LEU A 43 -12.78 -2.68 36.98
CA LEU A 43 -12.73 -4.09 36.60
C LEU A 43 -13.44 -4.99 37.62
N GLN A 44 -13.69 -4.51 38.84
CA GLN A 44 -14.25 -5.33 39.91
C GLN A 44 -15.58 -6.03 39.52
N PRO A 45 -16.60 -5.34 38.98
CA PRO A 45 -17.84 -5.98 38.55
C PRO A 45 -17.66 -7.02 37.44
N VAL A 46 -16.63 -6.85 36.59
CA VAL A 46 -16.30 -7.82 35.53
C VAL A 46 -15.72 -9.08 36.13
N ILE A 47 -14.76 -8.92 37.05
CA ILE A 47 -14.10 -10.04 37.70
C ILE A 47 -15.08 -10.83 38.58
N GLU A 48 -15.99 -10.16 39.28
CA GLU A 48 -17.06 -10.82 40.06
C GLU A 48 -18.01 -11.63 39.17
N GLU A 49 -18.34 -11.16 37.95
CA GLU A 49 -19.14 -11.92 37.00
C GLU A 49 -18.40 -13.14 36.45
N ILE A 50 -17.12 -12.98 36.11
CA ILE A 50 -16.27 -14.08 35.67
C ILE A 50 -16.14 -15.12 36.78
N GLU A 51 -15.95 -14.69 38.04
CA GLU A 51 -15.91 -15.59 39.20
C GLU A 51 -17.20 -16.40 39.33
N ARG A 52 -18.38 -15.75 39.32
CA ARG A 52 -19.66 -16.46 39.40
C ARG A 52 -19.85 -17.48 38.28
N THR A 53 -19.54 -17.09 37.05
CA THR A 53 -19.64 -17.98 35.88
C THR A 53 -18.69 -19.18 36.03
N ALA A 54 -17.46 -18.93 36.49
CA ALA A 54 -16.49 -20.00 36.73
C ALA A 54 -16.88 -20.92 37.90
N GLU A 55 -17.58 -20.41 38.92
CA GLU A 55 -18.15 -21.24 39.99
C GLU A 55 -19.25 -22.16 39.46
N ASP A 56 -20.15 -21.64 38.62
CA ASP A 56 -21.22 -22.41 37.98
C ASP A 56 -20.65 -23.51 37.07
N ASP A 57 -19.63 -23.18 36.28
CA ASP A 57 -18.93 -24.10 35.36
C ASP A 57 -17.95 -25.04 36.06
N ARG A 58 -17.73 -24.88 37.38
CA ARG A 58 -16.73 -25.60 38.19
C ARG A 58 -15.29 -25.43 37.69
N ASP A 59 -14.97 -24.29 37.09
CA ASP A 59 -13.61 -23.89 36.72
C ASP A 59 -12.88 -23.27 37.92
N PHE A 60 -12.41 -24.15 38.82
CA PHE A 60 -11.67 -23.74 40.01
C PHE A 60 -10.38 -22.96 39.70
N ARG A 61 -9.81 -23.14 38.50
CA ARG A 61 -8.60 -22.44 38.07
C ARG A 61 -8.91 -20.96 37.84
N THR A 62 -10.01 -20.68 37.15
CA THR A 62 -10.49 -19.30 36.93
C THR A 62 -11.00 -18.65 38.22
N VAL A 63 -11.71 -19.38 39.07
CA VAL A 63 -12.16 -18.86 40.38
C VAL A 63 -10.97 -18.37 41.23
N ARG A 64 -9.89 -19.17 41.30
CA ARG A 64 -8.70 -18.81 42.09
C ARG A 64 -8.06 -17.51 41.61
N ILE A 65 -7.96 -17.30 40.29
CA ILE A 65 -7.37 -16.08 39.75
C ILE A 65 -8.28 -14.86 39.94
N CYS A 66 -9.60 -15.01 39.78
CA CYS A 66 -10.55 -13.94 40.06
C CYS A 66 -10.46 -13.47 41.52
N ARG A 67 -10.43 -14.39 42.49
CA ARG A 67 -10.24 -14.06 43.91
C ARG A 67 -8.89 -13.38 44.19
N ALA A 68 -7.84 -13.76 43.48
CA ALA A 68 -6.54 -13.10 43.60
C ALA A 68 -6.59 -11.66 43.05
N ILE A 69 -7.25 -11.46 41.90
CA ILE A 69 -7.45 -10.13 41.29
C ILE A 69 -8.30 -9.24 42.19
N LEU A 70 -9.42 -9.74 42.73
CA LEU A 70 -10.29 -8.99 43.64
C LEU A 70 -9.56 -8.57 44.92
N ARG A 71 -8.78 -9.46 45.53
CA ARG A 71 -7.93 -9.10 46.68
C ARG A 71 -6.89 -8.03 46.33
N ALA A 72 -6.32 -8.11 45.13
CA ALA A 72 -5.37 -7.10 44.66
C ALA A 72 -6.04 -5.73 44.48
N ILE A 73 -7.22 -5.68 43.84
CA ILE A 73 -8.04 -4.47 43.69
C ILE A 73 -8.36 -3.87 45.06
N ASP A 74 -8.78 -4.67 46.03
CA ASP A 74 -9.11 -4.22 47.38
C ASP A 74 -7.91 -3.64 48.14
N SER A 75 -6.72 -4.23 47.95
CA SER A 75 -5.49 -3.74 48.58
C SER A 75 -4.95 -2.45 47.95
N ARG A 76 -5.44 -2.07 46.76
CA ARG A 76 -4.97 -0.94 45.96
C ARG A 76 -6.12 -0.12 45.38
N ARG A 77 -7.03 0.34 46.25
CA ARG A 77 -8.25 1.08 45.84
C ARG A 77 -7.99 2.38 45.07
N GLU A 78 -6.79 2.94 45.17
CA GLU A 78 -6.40 4.16 44.46
C GLU A 78 -5.77 3.89 43.08
N ASP A 79 -5.35 2.65 42.80
CA ASP A 79 -4.79 2.27 41.50
C ASP A 79 -5.90 2.25 40.44
N LYS A 80 -5.80 3.16 39.46
CA LYS A 80 -6.72 3.19 38.32
C LYS A 80 -6.13 2.39 37.17
N TYR A 81 -6.86 1.39 36.68
CA TYR A 81 -6.54 0.73 35.40
C TYR A 81 -6.88 1.69 34.26
N VAL A 82 -5.85 2.06 33.50
CA VAL A 82 -5.96 3.00 32.38
C VAL A 82 -6.11 2.19 31.10
N ALA A 83 -7.27 2.28 30.45
CA ALA A 83 -7.48 1.68 29.14
C ALA A 83 -7.52 2.78 28.06
N TYR A 84 -6.70 2.60 27.02
CA TYR A 84 -6.73 3.41 25.81
C TYR A 84 -7.69 2.77 24.80
N ARG A 85 -8.49 3.61 24.13
CA ARG A 85 -9.47 3.14 23.15
C ARG A 85 -8.88 3.14 21.74
N LYS A 86 -9.23 2.13 20.95
CA LYS A 86 -8.98 2.05 19.50
C LYS A 86 -9.91 2.94 18.68
N GLY A 87 -10.96 3.49 19.29
CA GLY A 87 -12.07 4.16 18.60
C GLY A 87 -13.38 3.43 18.88
N LEU A 88 -14.23 3.32 17.85
CA LEU A 88 -15.43 2.48 17.88
C LEU A 88 -15.07 1.07 17.38
N GLY A 89 -15.39 0.03 18.14
CA GLY A 89 -15.22 -1.37 17.76
C GLY A 89 -16.55 -2.09 17.55
N VAL A 90 -16.50 -3.29 16.98
CA VAL A 90 -17.68 -4.15 16.74
C VAL A 90 -17.58 -5.38 17.61
N VAL A 91 -18.69 -5.77 18.24
CA VAL A 91 -18.76 -6.93 19.15
C VAL A 91 -19.82 -7.91 18.67
N CYS A 92 -19.54 -9.21 18.77
CA CYS A 92 -20.47 -10.28 18.45
C CYS A 92 -21.70 -10.24 19.38
N ASN A 93 -22.88 -9.98 18.81
CA ASN A 93 -24.16 -9.99 19.53
C ASN A 93 -25.01 -11.24 19.24
N LYS A 94 -24.49 -12.18 18.45
CA LYS A 94 -25.12 -13.46 18.11
C LYS A 94 -24.91 -14.45 19.25
N GLU A 95 -25.98 -14.96 19.86
CA GLU A 95 -25.92 -15.77 21.10
C GLU A 95 -25.11 -17.06 20.91
N GLU A 96 -25.30 -17.73 19.79
CA GLU A 96 -24.60 -18.95 19.39
C GLU A 96 -23.17 -18.68 18.87
N GLY A 97 -22.84 -17.41 18.61
CA GLY A 97 -21.57 -17.00 18.01
C GLY A 97 -21.43 -17.36 16.53
N PHE A 98 -20.19 -17.32 16.04
CA PHE A 98 -19.81 -17.75 14.70
C PHE A 98 -18.90 -18.98 14.76
N GLY A 99 -19.11 -19.91 13.84
CA GLY A 99 -18.17 -20.99 13.55
C GLY A 99 -16.94 -20.48 12.82
N LYS A 100 -16.02 -21.39 12.46
CA LYS A 100 -14.92 -21.06 11.55
C LYS A 100 -15.46 -21.00 10.11
N ASP A 101 -14.95 -20.07 9.30
CA ASP A 101 -15.31 -19.82 7.91
C ASP A 101 -16.77 -19.33 7.70
N ASP A 102 -17.42 -18.85 8.77
CA ASP A 102 -18.75 -18.26 8.68
C ASP A 102 -18.68 -16.86 8.08
N PHE A 103 -19.68 -16.52 7.26
CA PHE A 103 -19.89 -15.15 6.82
C PHE A 103 -20.37 -14.28 7.98
N VAL A 104 -19.66 -13.19 8.24
CA VAL A 104 -19.98 -12.24 9.32
C VAL A 104 -20.76 -11.04 8.78
N VAL A 105 -20.17 -10.33 7.81
CA VAL A 105 -20.76 -9.11 7.24
C VAL A 105 -20.07 -8.74 5.92
N GLU A 106 -20.78 -8.09 5.00
CA GLU A 106 -20.18 -7.44 3.83
C GLU A 106 -19.56 -6.09 4.23
N PHE A 107 -18.38 -5.75 3.73
CA PHE A 107 -17.82 -4.41 3.89
C PHE A 107 -18.39 -3.46 2.83
N LEU A 108 -19.28 -2.56 3.26
CA LEU A 108 -19.97 -1.62 2.38
C LEU A 108 -19.31 -0.24 2.41
N GLY A 109 -19.16 0.35 1.22
CA GLY A 109 -18.59 1.68 1.02
C GLY A 109 -18.94 2.28 -0.33
N GLU A 110 -18.49 3.51 -0.55
CA GLU A 110 -18.52 4.17 -1.85
C GLU A 110 -17.39 3.61 -2.72
N VAL A 111 -17.73 3.10 -3.91
CA VAL A 111 -16.75 2.49 -4.82
C VAL A 111 -16.20 3.57 -5.76
N TYR A 112 -14.88 3.73 -5.76
CA TYR A 112 -14.15 4.67 -6.60
C TYR A 112 -13.23 3.92 -7.58
N PRO A 113 -13.22 4.29 -8.88
CA PRO A 113 -12.10 3.94 -9.73
C PRO A 113 -10.83 4.60 -9.18
N THR A 114 -9.67 3.97 -9.38
CA THR A 114 -8.44 4.38 -8.70
C THR A 114 -8.07 5.84 -9.01
N TRP A 115 -8.19 6.29 -10.27
CA TRP A 115 -7.89 7.68 -10.63
C TRP A 115 -8.70 8.70 -9.81
N LYS A 116 -9.98 8.39 -9.53
CA LYS A 116 -10.88 9.27 -8.78
C LYS A 116 -10.59 9.23 -7.29
N TRP A 117 -10.21 8.07 -6.78
CA TRP A 117 -9.77 7.92 -5.39
C TRP A 117 -8.54 8.79 -5.11
N PHE A 118 -7.53 8.73 -5.97
CA PHE A 118 -6.32 9.55 -5.80
C PHE A 118 -6.60 11.05 -5.96
N GLU A 119 -7.50 11.46 -6.88
CA GLU A 119 -7.97 12.85 -6.96
C GLU A 119 -8.64 13.30 -5.65
N LYS A 120 -9.47 12.44 -5.04
CA LYS A 120 -10.10 12.72 -3.73
C LYS A 120 -9.04 12.87 -2.64
N GLN A 121 -8.05 11.97 -2.59
CA GLN A 121 -6.95 12.04 -1.61
C GLN A 121 -6.10 13.30 -1.79
N ASP A 122 -5.81 13.72 -3.03
CA ASP A 122 -5.12 14.99 -3.31
C ASP A 122 -5.89 16.19 -2.77
N GLY A 123 -7.21 16.21 -2.99
CA GLY A 123 -8.10 17.24 -2.42
C GLY A 123 -8.06 17.27 -0.90
N ILE A 124 -8.17 16.12 -0.24
CA ILE A 124 -8.10 16.00 1.22
C ILE A 124 -6.75 16.48 1.74
N ARG A 125 -5.64 16.01 1.15
CA ARG A 125 -4.27 16.42 1.51
C ARG A 125 -4.09 17.93 1.37
N SER A 126 -4.62 18.54 0.30
CA SER A 126 -4.55 19.99 0.11
C SER A 126 -5.30 20.77 1.19
N LEU A 127 -6.39 20.24 1.72
CA LEU A 127 -7.15 20.86 2.81
C LEU A 127 -6.46 20.64 4.18
N GLN A 128 -5.77 19.51 4.35
CA GLN A 128 -5.07 19.14 5.59
C GLN A 128 -3.68 19.76 5.74
N LYS A 129 -3.07 20.33 4.69
CA LYS A 129 -1.73 20.96 4.74
C LYS A 129 -1.51 21.96 5.87
N ASN A 130 -2.58 22.55 6.42
CA ASN A 130 -2.52 23.54 7.50
C ASN A 130 -2.86 22.96 8.89
N ASN A 131 -3.04 21.63 9.02
CA ASN A 131 -3.51 21.00 10.25
C ASN A 131 -2.58 19.81 10.60
N GLU A 132 -1.55 20.06 11.40
CA GLU A 132 -0.50 19.08 11.74
C GLU A 132 -0.98 17.96 12.67
N ASP A 133 -2.14 18.13 13.31
CA ASP A 133 -2.59 17.32 14.46
C ASP A 133 -3.53 16.15 14.13
N LEU A 134 -3.95 15.98 12.87
CA LEU A 134 -4.88 14.91 12.51
C LEU A 134 -4.14 13.81 11.76
N ALA A 135 -3.91 12.68 12.43
CA ALA A 135 -3.63 11.43 11.75
C ALA A 135 -4.79 11.15 10.76
N PRO A 136 -4.51 10.87 9.48
CA PRO A 136 -5.56 10.55 8.53
C PRO A 136 -6.30 9.29 8.98
N GLU A 137 -7.62 9.39 9.17
CA GLU A 137 -8.47 8.22 9.38
C GLU A 137 -8.73 7.55 8.02
N PHE A 138 -8.19 6.34 7.83
CA PHE A 138 -8.40 5.56 6.62
C PHE A 138 -9.52 4.55 6.82
N TYR A 139 -10.62 4.70 6.07
CA TYR A 139 -11.75 3.77 6.04
C TYR A 139 -11.86 3.03 4.71
N ASN A 140 -10.79 3.03 3.92
CA ASN A 140 -10.78 2.45 2.57
C ASN A 140 -10.18 1.05 2.54
N ILE A 141 -10.70 0.20 1.65
CA ILE A 141 -10.13 -1.11 1.32
C ILE A 141 -10.05 -1.23 -0.20
N ASN A 142 -8.95 -1.80 -0.70
CA ASN A 142 -8.82 -2.14 -2.12
C ASN A 142 -9.67 -3.38 -2.43
N LEU A 143 -10.60 -3.24 -3.37
CA LEU A 143 -11.34 -4.36 -3.94
C LEU A 143 -10.63 -4.81 -5.21
N GLU A 144 -9.81 -5.85 -5.08
CA GLU A 144 -9.01 -6.40 -6.17
C GLU A 144 -9.77 -7.50 -6.93
N ARG A 145 -9.88 -7.35 -8.24
CA ARG A 145 -10.30 -8.43 -9.13
C ARG A 145 -9.19 -9.47 -9.20
N PRO A 146 -9.45 -10.76 -8.91
CA PRO A 146 -8.41 -11.79 -8.92
C PRO A 146 -7.71 -11.90 -10.28
N LYS A 147 -6.39 -12.13 -10.27
CA LYS A 147 -5.56 -12.32 -11.48
C LYS A 147 -6.02 -13.48 -12.39
N GLY A 148 -6.74 -14.46 -11.82
CA GLY A 148 -7.30 -15.60 -12.56
C GLY A 148 -8.66 -15.34 -13.22
N ASP A 149 -9.21 -14.14 -13.09
CA ASP A 149 -10.44 -13.74 -13.79
C ASP A 149 -10.21 -13.63 -15.30
N ALA A 150 -11.22 -13.98 -16.11
CA ALA A 150 -11.10 -14.01 -17.56
C ALA A 150 -10.81 -12.63 -18.18
N ASP A 151 -11.27 -11.55 -17.54
CA ASP A 151 -10.99 -10.19 -17.99
C ASP A 151 -9.64 -9.65 -17.48
N GLY A 152 -8.98 -10.39 -16.57
CA GLY A 152 -7.71 -10.03 -15.94
C GLY A 152 -7.85 -9.24 -14.64
N TYR A 153 -6.73 -8.83 -14.09
CA TYR A 153 -6.57 -8.08 -12.84
C TYR A 153 -6.95 -6.61 -13.01
N ASP A 154 -7.66 -6.08 -12.03
CA ASP A 154 -8.00 -4.68 -11.87
C ASP A 154 -8.28 -4.42 -10.40
N LEU A 155 -8.32 -3.16 -9.99
CA LEU A 155 -8.74 -2.80 -8.64
C LEU A 155 -9.58 -1.53 -8.61
N VAL A 156 -10.45 -1.47 -7.62
CA VAL A 156 -11.18 -0.26 -7.24
C VAL A 156 -11.00 -0.04 -5.74
N VAL A 157 -11.29 1.16 -5.27
CA VAL A 157 -11.19 1.50 -3.85
C VAL A 157 -12.59 1.62 -3.27
N VAL A 158 -12.87 0.89 -2.20
CA VAL A 158 -14.12 0.97 -1.44
C VAL A 158 -13.87 1.86 -0.23
N ASP A 159 -14.45 3.05 -0.22
CA ASP A 159 -14.29 4.02 0.87
C ASP A 159 -15.53 4.07 1.76
N ALA A 160 -15.36 3.73 3.03
CA ALA A 160 -16.42 3.67 4.02
C ALA A 160 -16.46 4.88 4.96
N MET A 161 -15.86 6.01 4.58
CA MET A 161 -15.83 7.23 5.41
C MET A 161 -17.22 7.86 5.62
N HIS A 162 -18.04 7.95 4.56
CA HIS A 162 -19.33 8.65 4.62
C HIS A 162 -20.55 7.74 4.46
N LYS A 163 -20.47 6.73 3.60
CA LYS A 163 -21.52 5.72 3.43
C LYS A 163 -20.94 4.37 3.77
N ALA A 164 -21.43 3.76 4.84
CA ALA A 164 -20.92 2.49 5.34
C ALA A 164 -21.98 1.74 6.14
N ASN A 165 -21.73 0.47 6.40
CA ASN A 165 -22.34 -0.26 7.50
C ASN A 165 -21.36 -0.34 8.69
N TYR A 166 -21.69 -1.14 9.70
CA TYR A 166 -20.82 -1.29 10.88
C TYR A 166 -19.49 -1.99 10.60
N ALA A 167 -19.31 -2.62 9.42
CA ALA A 167 -18.06 -3.29 9.07
C ALA A 167 -16.87 -2.32 9.02
N SER A 168 -17.11 -1.04 8.70
CA SER A 168 -16.08 0.01 8.70
C SER A 168 -15.55 0.39 10.08
N ARG A 169 -16.15 -0.15 11.14
CA ARG A 169 -15.75 0.04 12.54
C ARG A 169 -15.10 -1.21 13.13
N ILE A 170 -14.93 -2.27 12.34
CA ILE A 170 -14.18 -3.45 12.78
C ILE A 170 -12.72 -3.03 12.93
N CYS A 171 -12.18 -3.24 14.12
CA CYS A 171 -10.85 -2.78 14.48
C CYS A 171 -9.76 -3.77 14.06
N HIS A 172 -8.53 -3.26 13.92
CA HIS A 172 -7.35 -4.08 13.70
C HIS A 172 -7.01 -4.95 14.91
N SER A 173 -6.54 -6.18 14.63
CA SER A 173 -5.78 -7.00 15.58
C SER A 173 -4.66 -7.73 14.84
N CYS A 174 -3.47 -7.82 15.45
CA CYS A 174 -2.38 -8.64 14.92
C CYS A 174 -2.64 -10.16 15.10
N ARG A 175 -3.63 -10.53 15.93
CA ARG A 175 -4.16 -11.89 16.07
C ARG A 175 -5.68 -11.84 15.86
N PRO A 176 -6.12 -11.67 14.60
CA PRO A 176 -7.54 -11.44 14.32
C PRO A 176 -8.38 -12.70 14.45
N ASN A 177 -9.69 -12.52 14.57
CA ASN A 177 -10.68 -13.60 14.49
C ASN A 177 -11.50 -13.59 13.19
N CYS A 178 -11.29 -12.58 12.34
CA CYS A 178 -11.84 -12.50 10.99
C CYS A 178 -10.78 -12.14 9.94
N GLU A 179 -11.13 -12.33 8.68
CA GLU A 179 -10.37 -11.86 7.51
C GLU A 179 -11.31 -11.27 6.46
N ALA A 180 -10.80 -10.32 5.67
CA ALA A 180 -11.51 -9.75 4.54
C ALA A 180 -11.18 -10.53 3.26
N LYS A 181 -12.21 -11.00 2.54
CA LYS A 181 -12.09 -11.77 1.30
C LYS A 181 -12.87 -11.13 0.17
N VAL A 182 -12.27 -11.07 -1.01
CA VAL A 182 -13.00 -10.76 -2.24
C VAL A 182 -13.86 -11.97 -2.61
N THR A 183 -15.17 -11.76 -2.69
CA THR A 183 -16.16 -12.81 -3.00
C THR A 183 -16.96 -12.42 -4.22
N ALA A 184 -17.18 -13.37 -5.14
CA ALA A 184 -18.05 -13.18 -6.30
C ALA A 184 -19.50 -13.55 -5.94
N VAL A 185 -20.40 -12.58 -5.96
CA VAL A 185 -21.83 -12.76 -5.69
C VAL A 185 -22.61 -12.22 -6.87
N ALA A 186 -23.42 -13.07 -7.51
CA ALA A 186 -24.24 -12.71 -8.67
C ALA A 186 -23.46 -11.98 -9.79
N GLY A 187 -22.22 -12.43 -10.06
CA GLY A 187 -21.37 -11.86 -11.10
C GLY A 187 -20.69 -10.53 -10.74
N LYS A 188 -20.73 -10.11 -9.46
CA LYS A 188 -20.04 -8.91 -8.96
C LYS A 188 -19.08 -9.27 -7.83
N TYR A 189 -17.94 -8.59 -7.76
CA TYR A 189 -17.03 -8.72 -6.65
C TYR A 189 -17.45 -7.80 -5.50
N GLN A 190 -17.38 -8.35 -4.29
CA GLN A 190 -17.67 -7.67 -3.02
C GLN A 190 -16.61 -8.06 -1.99
N ILE A 191 -16.48 -7.28 -0.92
CA ILE A 191 -15.61 -7.60 0.20
C ILE A 191 -16.48 -8.24 1.29
N GLY A 192 -16.28 -9.53 1.56
CA GLY A 192 -16.91 -10.22 2.68
C GLY A 192 -15.95 -10.37 3.84
N ILE A 193 -16.43 -10.17 5.06
CA ILE A 193 -15.70 -10.48 6.30
C ILE A 193 -16.13 -11.88 6.75
N TYR A 194 -15.15 -12.76 6.92
CA TYR A 194 -15.36 -14.15 7.33
C TYR A 194 -14.59 -14.45 8.59
N SER A 195 -15.13 -15.28 9.47
CA SER A 195 -14.43 -15.73 10.67
C SER A 195 -13.33 -16.74 10.31
N VAL A 196 -12.16 -16.60 10.94
CA VAL A 196 -11.04 -17.57 10.78
C VAL A 196 -10.95 -18.57 11.94
N CYS A 197 -11.71 -18.30 13.00
CA CYS A 197 -11.85 -19.15 14.18
C CYS A 197 -13.28 -19.00 14.75
N LYS A 198 -13.58 -19.76 15.81
CA LYS A 198 -14.86 -19.62 16.51
C LYS A 198 -14.90 -18.26 17.22
N ILE A 199 -15.99 -17.51 17.05
CA ILE A 199 -16.23 -16.22 17.71
C ILE A 199 -17.41 -16.38 18.67
N GLN A 200 -17.22 -16.03 19.93
CA GLN A 200 -18.27 -16.17 20.96
C GLN A 200 -19.05 -14.87 21.16
N TYR A 201 -20.27 -14.97 21.70
CA TYR A 201 -21.04 -13.80 22.11
C TYR A 201 -20.23 -12.90 23.06
N GLY A 202 -20.19 -11.60 22.76
CA GLY A 202 -19.42 -10.60 23.47
C GLY A 202 -17.95 -10.45 23.04
N GLU A 203 -17.44 -11.27 22.12
CA GLU A 203 -16.09 -11.08 21.57
C GLU A 203 -16.04 -9.92 20.59
N GLU A 204 -14.95 -9.16 20.63
CA GLU A 204 -14.70 -8.13 19.62
C GLU A 204 -14.39 -8.80 18.27
N ILE A 205 -15.03 -8.32 17.21
CA ILE A 205 -14.75 -8.73 15.84
C ILE A 205 -13.57 -7.90 15.36
N THR A 206 -12.53 -8.56 14.85
CA THR A 206 -11.29 -7.92 14.39
C THR A 206 -10.72 -8.61 13.15
N TYR A 207 -10.08 -7.87 12.26
CA TYR A 207 -9.29 -8.43 11.14
C TYR A 207 -7.95 -7.71 11.02
N ASP A 208 -6.96 -8.34 10.37
CA ASP A 208 -5.71 -7.67 10.04
C ASP A 208 -5.90 -6.73 8.85
N TYR A 209 -5.55 -5.46 9.00
CA TYR A 209 -5.77 -4.46 7.96
C TYR A 209 -4.83 -4.68 6.77
N ASN A 210 -3.65 -5.29 6.99
CA ASN A 210 -2.60 -5.44 5.98
C ASN A 210 -2.30 -4.11 5.24
N SER A 211 -2.40 -3.00 5.97
CA SER A 211 -2.24 -1.66 5.41
C SER A 211 -0.77 -1.27 5.41
N VAL A 212 -0.35 -0.64 4.31
CA VAL A 212 1.04 -0.21 4.10
C VAL A 212 1.11 1.31 3.93
N THR A 213 2.22 1.92 4.34
CA THR A 213 2.51 3.35 4.11
C THR A 213 3.97 3.57 3.73
N GLU A 214 4.23 4.56 2.88
CA GLU A 214 5.59 5.06 2.58
C GLU A 214 6.01 6.19 3.53
N SER A 215 5.09 6.69 4.36
CA SER A 215 5.33 7.82 5.26
C SER A 215 5.79 7.32 6.64
N ILE A 216 7.05 7.60 6.97
CA ILE A 216 7.59 7.35 8.32
C ILE A 216 6.71 7.99 9.40
N LYS A 217 6.23 9.22 9.16
CA LYS A 217 5.38 9.95 10.11
C LYS A 217 4.04 9.23 10.34
N GLU A 218 3.42 8.67 9.29
CA GLU A 218 2.19 7.90 9.44
C GLU A 218 2.44 6.57 10.16
N TYR A 219 3.53 5.88 9.81
CA TYR A 219 3.94 4.65 10.47
C TYR A 219 4.18 4.85 11.97
N GLU A 220 4.93 5.88 12.36
CA GLU A 220 5.19 6.22 13.76
C GLU A 220 3.92 6.61 14.53
N ALA A 221 2.93 7.19 13.84
CA ALA A 221 1.62 7.51 14.42
C ALA A 221 0.67 6.29 14.53
N SER A 222 0.98 5.18 13.88
CA SER A 222 0.09 4.02 13.72
C SER A 222 0.08 3.02 14.89
N VAL A 223 0.18 3.52 16.13
CA VAL A 223 0.30 2.65 17.32
C VAL A 223 -0.85 1.65 17.43
N CYS A 224 -0.51 0.35 17.51
CA CYS A 224 -1.46 -0.73 17.66
C CYS A 224 -1.85 -0.94 19.13
N LEU A 225 -3.16 -0.92 19.41
CA LEU A 225 -3.73 -1.15 20.73
C LEU A 225 -4.54 -2.47 20.79
N CYS A 226 -4.15 -3.48 19.99
CA CYS A 226 -4.88 -4.76 19.95
C CYS A 226 -4.68 -5.61 21.21
N GLY A 227 -3.61 -5.39 21.97
CA GLY A 227 -3.30 -6.12 23.20
C GLY A 227 -2.83 -7.56 23.01
N SER A 228 -2.62 -8.01 21.77
CA SER A 228 -2.16 -9.37 21.47
C SER A 228 -0.70 -9.59 21.88
N GLN A 229 -0.38 -10.80 22.37
CA GLN A 229 1.01 -11.23 22.61
C GLN A 229 1.92 -11.16 21.37
N VAL A 230 1.35 -11.31 20.17
CA VAL A 230 2.08 -11.27 18.89
C VAL A 230 1.89 -9.93 18.18
N CYS A 231 1.62 -8.86 18.94
CA CYS A 231 1.42 -7.52 18.39
C CYS A 231 2.68 -7.01 17.67
N ARG A 232 2.49 -6.47 16.46
CA ARG A 232 3.54 -5.84 15.65
C ARG A 232 3.93 -4.43 16.11
N GLY A 233 3.22 -3.87 17.08
CA GLY A 233 3.43 -2.52 17.59
C GLY A 233 2.72 -1.43 16.78
N GLY A 234 2.61 -1.60 15.46
CA GLY A 234 1.84 -0.73 14.55
C GLY A 234 0.73 -1.49 13.80
N TYR A 235 -0.30 -0.78 13.35
CA TYR A 235 -1.32 -1.31 12.43
C TYR A 235 -1.08 -0.97 10.95
N LEU A 236 -0.02 -0.20 10.67
CA LEU A 236 0.53 0.03 9.33
C LEU A 236 1.90 -0.62 9.23
N ASP A 237 2.22 -1.17 8.07
CA ASP A 237 3.58 -1.59 7.72
C ASP A 237 4.28 -0.49 6.88
N LEU A 238 5.51 -0.14 7.23
CA LEU A 238 6.31 0.82 6.44
C LEU A 238 6.89 0.11 5.22
N ILE A 239 6.51 0.58 4.02
CA ILE A 239 7.03 0.10 2.74
C ILE A 239 7.97 1.14 2.12
N GLY A 240 8.96 0.67 1.36
CA GLY A 240 9.79 1.54 0.54
C GLY A 240 11.09 2.05 1.17
N GLU A 241 11.54 1.55 2.32
CA GLU A 241 12.88 1.86 2.84
C GLU A 241 13.91 0.74 2.63
N GLY A 242 15.09 1.12 2.11
CA GLY A 242 16.25 0.25 2.01
C GLY A 242 16.20 -0.73 0.84
N ALA A 243 16.48 -2.01 1.10
CA ALA A 243 16.70 -3.05 0.09
C ALA A 243 15.55 -3.25 -0.93
N PHE A 244 14.31 -2.88 -0.60
CA PHE A 244 13.16 -3.05 -1.49
C PHE A 244 13.22 -2.19 -2.77
N GLN A 245 14.06 -1.16 -2.80
CA GLN A 245 14.26 -0.31 -3.97
C GLN A 245 15.59 -0.55 -4.68
N GLU A 246 16.50 -1.33 -4.11
CA GLU A 246 17.89 -1.45 -4.59
C GLU A 246 17.94 -1.96 -6.03
N VAL A 247 17.21 -3.04 -6.33
CA VAL A 247 17.12 -3.60 -7.69
C VAL A 247 16.45 -2.62 -8.67
N LEU A 248 15.42 -1.88 -8.22
CA LEU A 248 14.73 -0.89 -9.04
C LEU A 248 15.66 0.27 -9.41
N GLU A 249 16.42 0.78 -8.44
CA GLU A 249 17.33 1.91 -8.62
C GLU A 249 18.53 1.52 -9.50
N GLU A 250 19.06 0.30 -9.32
CA GLU A 250 20.20 -0.19 -10.10
C GLU A 250 19.80 -0.58 -11.53
N CYS A 251 18.75 -1.39 -11.69
CA CYS A 251 18.42 -2.03 -12.96
C CYS A 251 17.36 -1.27 -13.78
N HIS A 252 16.59 -0.38 -13.16
CA HIS A 252 15.45 0.27 -13.80
C HIS A 252 15.36 1.73 -13.40
N GLY A 253 16.49 2.43 -13.49
CA GLY A 253 16.58 3.87 -13.27
C GLY A 253 15.90 4.69 -14.36
N ILE A 254 16.07 6.01 -14.29
CA ILE A 254 15.40 6.95 -15.20
C ILE A 254 15.71 6.69 -16.67
N LEU A 255 16.97 6.40 -17.02
CA LEU A 255 17.39 6.22 -18.42
C LEU A 255 16.78 4.96 -19.03
N ASP A 256 16.80 3.85 -18.31
CA ASP A 256 16.20 2.58 -18.75
C ASP A 256 14.69 2.76 -18.99
N ARG A 257 13.98 3.38 -18.05
CA ARG A 257 12.53 3.66 -18.19
C ARG A 257 12.21 4.50 -19.43
N HIS A 258 13.01 5.53 -19.71
CA HIS A 258 12.84 6.37 -20.90
C HIS A 258 13.15 5.60 -22.17
N GLN A 259 14.21 4.80 -22.18
CA GLN A 259 14.55 3.94 -23.32
C GLN A 259 13.38 3.00 -23.65
N LEU A 260 12.86 2.27 -22.65
CA LEU A 260 11.72 1.37 -22.85
C LEU A 260 10.48 2.10 -23.38
N MET A 261 10.23 3.33 -22.92
CA MET A 261 9.12 4.15 -23.40
C MET A 261 9.32 4.56 -24.86
N ILE A 262 10.51 5.06 -25.22
CA ILE A 262 10.84 5.46 -26.60
C ILE A 262 10.68 4.29 -27.55
N GLU A 263 11.29 3.15 -27.22
CA GLU A 263 11.19 1.95 -28.05
C GLU A 263 9.74 1.45 -28.19
N SER A 264 8.91 1.57 -27.14
CA SER A 264 7.48 1.23 -27.23
C SER A 264 6.71 2.20 -28.13
N CYS A 265 7.06 3.48 -28.07
CA CYS A 265 6.49 4.53 -28.90
C CYS A 265 6.89 4.39 -30.38
N GLU A 266 8.13 4.00 -30.65
CA GLU A 266 8.65 3.74 -32.00
C GLU A 266 7.96 2.54 -32.65
N VAL A 267 7.87 1.42 -31.91
CA VAL A 267 7.26 0.19 -32.42
C VAL A 267 5.74 0.36 -32.59
N ASN A 268 5.09 1.06 -31.65
CA ASN A 268 3.65 1.34 -31.62
C ASN A 268 2.76 0.15 -32.06
N SER A 269 3.16 -1.05 -31.67
CA SER A 269 2.47 -2.30 -31.94
C SER A 269 2.75 -3.24 -30.77
N VAL A 270 1.88 -4.25 -30.61
CA VAL A 270 1.95 -5.20 -29.50
C VAL A 270 2.21 -6.57 -30.09
N SER A 271 3.26 -7.24 -29.62
CA SER A 271 3.60 -8.60 -30.05
C SER A 271 2.80 -9.66 -29.29
N GLU A 272 2.78 -10.89 -29.81
CA GLU A 272 2.21 -12.04 -29.09
C GLU A 272 2.94 -12.32 -27.77
N GLU A 273 4.26 -12.09 -27.73
CA GLU A 273 5.06 -12.24 -26.51
C GLU A 273 4.68 -11.19 -25.46
N ASP A 274 4.39 -9.94 -25.88
CA ASP A 274 3.88 -8.91 -24.96
C ASP A 274 2.55 -9.34 -24.32
N TYR A 275 1.61 -9.88 -25.10
CA TYR A 275 0.35 -10.38 -24.55
C TYR A 275 0.55 -11.59 -23.64
N TYR A 276 1.50 -12.47 -23.96
CA TYR A 276 1.83 -13.61 -23.11
C TYR A 276 2.39 -13.16 -21.75
N ASP A 277 3.32 -12.21 -21.73
CA ASP A 277 3.92 -11.69 -20.49
C ASP A 277 2.87 -10.97 -19.62
N LEU A 278 2.04 -10.13 -20.25
CA LEU A 278 0.93 -9.44 -19.58
C LEU A 278 -0.07 -10.43 -18.99
N GLY A 279 -0.47 -11.44 -19.77
CA GLY A 279 -1.41 -12.47 -19.34
C GLY A 279 -0.87 -13.32 -18.18
N ARG A 280 0.42 -13.65 -18.18
CA ARG A 280 1.07 -14.35 -17.04
C ARG A 280 1.13 -13.52 -15.77
N ALA A 281 1.22 -12.19 -15.88
CA ALA A 281 1.09 -11.27 -14.75
C ALA A 281 -0.37 -11.05 -14.31
N GLY A 282 -1.33 -11.64 -15.03
CA GLY A 282 -2.76 -11.49 -14.80
C GLY A 282 -3.34 -10.22 -15.40
N LEU A 283 -2.61 -9.43 -16.19
CA LEU A 283 -3.12 -8.19 -16.79
C LEU A 283 -3.90 -8.50 -18.07
N GLY A 284 -5.18 -8.15 -18.09
CA GLY A 284 -6.11 -8.54 -19.16
C GLY A 284 -6.92 -7.39 -19.76
N SER A 285 -8.04 -7.74 -20.41
CA SER A 285 -8.90 -6.84 -21.16
C SER A 285 -9.51 -5.72 -20.31
N CYS A 286 -9.78 -5.93 -19.02
CA CYS A 286 -10.33 -4.89 -18.14
C CYS A 286 -9.38 -3.69 -18.00
N LEU A 287 -8.07 -3.95 -17.96
CA LEU A 287 -7.02 -2.94 -17.78
C LEU A 287 -6.39 -2.50 -19.11
N LEU A 288 -6.25 -3.41 -20.06
CA LEU A 288 -5.56 -3.15 -21.34
C LEU A 288 -6.52 -2.77 -22.47
N GLY A 289 -7.78 -3.19 -22.37
CA GLY A 289 -8.80 -2.93 -23.38
C GLY A 289 -9.01 -1.43 -23.58
N GLY A 290 -8.93 -0.99 -24.84
CA GLY A 290 -9.09 0.43 -25.16
C GLY A 290 -7.82 1.27 -25.07
N LEU A 291 -6.69 0.71 -24.63
CA LEU A 291 -5.43 1.45 -24.62
C LEU A 291 -4.75 1.45 -26.00
N PRO A 292 -3.93 2.48 -26.30
CA PRO A 292 -3.13 2.51 -27.52
C PRO A 292 -2.01 1.49 -27.47
N ALA A 293 -1.55 1.02 -28.64
CA ALA A 293 -0.59 -0.07 -28.76
C ALA A 293 0.74 0.21 -28.05
N TRP A 294 1.30 1.43 -28.19
CA TRP A 294 2.53 1.82 -27.50
C TRP A 294 2.44 1.69 -25.97
N LEU A 295 1.27 1.95 -25.37
CA LEU A 295 1.10 1.87 -23.92
C LEU A 295 0.98 0.42 -23.44
N ILE A 296 0.32 -0.43 -24.23
CA ILE A 296 0.25 -1.88 -23.95
C ILE A 296 1.65 -2.49 -24.06
N ALA A 297 2.40 -2.17 -25.11
CA ALA A 297 3.79 -2.61 -25.29
C ALA A 297 4.71 -2.14 -24.16
N TYR A 298 4.58 -0.87 -23.75
CA TYR A 298 5.31 -0.34 -22.60
C TYR A 298 4.98 -1.09 -21.31
N SER A 299 3.69 -1.37 -21.07
CA SER A 299 3.25 -2.14 -19.90
C SER A 299 3.84 -3.55 -19.87
N ALA A 300 3.94 -4.22 -21.02
CA ALA A 300 4.56 -5.55 -21.11
C ALA A 300 6.05 -5.50 -20.74
N ARG A 301 6.78 -4.49 -21.19
CA ARG A 301 8.19 -4.29 -20.84
C ARG A 301 8.39 -4.01 -19.35
N LEU A 302 7.49 -3.23 -18.75
CA LEU A 302 7.48 -3.04 -17.29
C LEU A 302 7.23 -4.37 -16.56
N VAL A 303 6.30 -5.20 -17.04
CA VAL A 303 6.06 -6.54 -16.48
C VAL A 303 7.29 -7.44 -16.57
N ARG A 304 8.04 -7.40 -17.68
CA ARG A 304 9.31 -8.13 -17.80
C ARG A 304 10.32 -7.68 -16.73
N PHE A 305 10.45 -6.38 -16.51
CA PHE A 305 11.28 -5.86 -15.43
C PHE A 305 10.78 -6.33 -14.06
N ILE A 306 9.48 -6.19 -13.76
CA ILE A 306 8.90 -6.62 -12.48
C ILE A 306 9.13 -8.11 -12.22
N ASN A 307 9.02 -8.96 -13.25
CA ASN A 307 9.35 -10.39 -13.16
C ASN A 307 10.85 -10.62 -12.93
N SER A 308 11.73 -9.83 -13.54
CA SER A 308 13.17 -9.90 -13.28
C SER A 308 13.51 -9.43 -11.86
N GLU A 309 12.87 -8.37 -11.37
CA GLU A 309 13.05 -7.84 -10.01
C GLU A 309 12.70 -8.91 -8.98
N ARG A 310 11.55 -9.59 -9.15
CA ARG A 310 11.11 -10.71 -8.31
C ARG A 310 12.17 -11.78 -8.09
N THR A 311 13.03 -12.05 -9.08
CA THR A 311 14.08 -13.08 -8.97
C THR A 311 15.35 -12.60 -8.29
N LYS A 312 15.65 -11.30 -8.34
CA LYS A 312 16.89 -10.72 -7.79
C LYS A 312 16.71 -10.17 -6.38
N LEU A 313 15.53 -9.64 -6.10
CA LEU A 313 15.23 -8.90 -4.88
C LEU A 313 15.36 -9.73 -3.57
N PRO A 314 15.04 -11.04 -3.52
CA PRO A 314 15.22 -11.82 -2.31
C PRO A 314 16.66 -11.78 -1.75
N GLU A 315 17.67 -11.81 -2.63
CA GLU A 315 19.08 -11.80 -2.22
C GLU A 315 19.47 -10.47 -1.57
N GLU A 316 19.04 -9.33 -2.12
CA GLU A 316 19.32 -8.01 -1.55
C GLU A 316 18.57 -7.79 -0.23
N ILE A 317 17.31 -8.23 -0.15
CA ILE A 317 16.53 -8.20 1.10
C ILE A 317 17.24 -9.01 2.19
N LEU A 318 17.65 -10.24 1.88
CA LEU A 318 18.34 -11.13 2.82
C LEU A 318 19.63 -10.48 3.34
N LYS A 319 20.46 -9.96 2.44
CA LYS A 319 21.71 -9.28 2.78
C LYS A 319 21.48 -8.13 3.75
N HIS A 320 20.51 -7.26 3.47
CA HIS A 320 20.15 -6.14 4.35
C HIS A 320 19.60 -6.59 5.71
N ASN A 321 18.72 -7.60 5.73
CA ASN A 321 18.14 -8.16 6.96
C ASN A 321 19.23 -8.74 7.86
N LEU A 322 20.18 -9.49 7.28
CA LEU A 322 21.32 -10.05 8.01
C LEU A 322 22.23 -8.96 8.57
N GLU A 323 22.51 -7.90 7.82
CA GLU A 323 23.31 -6.76 8.29
C GLU A 323 22.65 -6.03 9.48
N LYS A 324 21.32 -5.87 9.46
CA LYS A 324 20.57 -5.26 10.57
C LYS A 324 20.51 -6.18 11.79
N LYS A 325 20.18 -7.47 11.62
CA LYS A 325 19.99 -8.42 12.72
C LYS A 325 21.30 -8.79 13.41
N ARG A 326 22.43 -8.88 12.68
CA ARG A 326 23.76 -9.13 13.27
C ARG A 326 24.20 -8.08 14.29
N LYS A 327 23.61 -6.88 14.27
CA LYS A 327 23.89 -5.82 15.27
C LYS A 327 23.26 -6.09 16.64
N HIS A 328 22.20 -6.91 16.69
CA HIS A 328 21.37 -7.09 17.88
C HIS A 328 21.24 -8.56 18.34
N PHE A 329 21.49 -9.52 17.44
CA PHE A 329 21.30 -10.95 17.70
C PHE A 329 22.59 -11.73 17.44
N LEU A 330 22.92 -12.66 18.34
CA LEU A 330 24.09 -13.54 18.28
C LEU A 330 23.87 -14.80 17.42
N HIS A 331 22.61 -15.22 17.27
CA HIS A 331 22.21 -16.38 16.47
C HIS A 331 21.08 -15.97 15.54
N ILE A 332 21.21 -16.29 14.26
CA ILE A 332 20.23 -15.98 13.22
C ILE A 332 19.99 -17.28 12.44
N CYS A 333 18.73 -17.68 12.29
CA CYS A 333 18.36 -18.85 11.49
C CYS A 333 18.32 -18.46 10.02
N LEU A 334 19.31 -18.91 9.22
CA LEU A 334 19.41 -18.49 7.82
C LEU A 334 18.21 -18.94 6.97
N GLU A 335 17.71 -20.16 7.19
CA GLU A 335 16.56 -20.70 6.43
C GLU A 335 15.28 -19.88 6.65
N GLU A 336 15.04 -19.41 7.88
CA GLU A 336 13.90 -18.53 8.19
C GLU A 336 14.05 -17.16 7.51
N GLU A 337 15.25 -16.58 7.53
CA GLU A 337 15.51 -15.29 6.87
C GLU A 337 15.38 -15.37 5.34
N GLU A 338 15.83 -16.48 4.73
CA GLU A 338 15.67 -16.74 3.29
C GLU A 338 14.19 -16.81 2.92
N SER A 339 13.41 -17.61 3.66
CA SER A 339 11.96 -17.71 3.46
C SER A 339 11.27 -16.36 3.65
N ASP A 340 11.65 -15.58 4.66
CA ASP A 340 11.09 -14.24 4.91
C ASP A 340 11.41 -13.28 3.76
N ALA A 341 12.64 -13.33 3.24
CA ALA A 341 13.06 -12.48 2.12
C ALA A 341 12.31 -12.81 0.83
N GLU A 342 12.05 -14.10 0.54
CA GLU A 342 11.23 -14.52 -0.60
C GLU A 342 9.78 -14.00 -0.48
N VAL A 343 9.17 -14.13 0.70
CA VAL A 343 7.80 -13.63 0.96
C VAL A 343 7.74 -12.11 0.81
N GLN A 344 8.74 -11.39 1.31
CA GLN A 344 8.83 -9.94 1.17
C GLN A 344 8.99 -9.52 -0.30
N ALA A 345 9.84 -10.22 -1.07
CA ALA A 345 10.01 -9.96 -2.50
C ALA A 345 8.72 -10.23 -3.29
N GLU A 346 7.96 -11.27 -2.94
CA GLU A 346 6.64 -11.54 -3.52
C GLU A 346 5.64 -10.41 -3.19
N GLY A 347 5.69 -9.87 -1.97
CA GLY A 347 4.93 -8.68 -1.58
C GLY A 347 5.25 -7.48 -2.49
N VAL A 348 6.54 -7.20 -2.72
CA VAL A 348 6.97 -6.13 -3.63
C VAL A 348 6.48 -6.39 -5.05
N TYR A 349 6.63 -7.61 -5.58
CA TYR A 349 6.12 -7.99 -6.90
C TYR A 349 4.63 -7.66 -7.08
N ASN A 350 3.79 -8.05 -6.10
CA ASN A 350 2.37 -7.76 -6.13
C ASN A 350 2.08 -6.25 -6.05
N GLN A 351 2.81 -5.52 -5.20
CA GLN A 351 2.70 -4.07 -5.11
C GLN A 351 3.07 -3.36 -6.42
N ARG A 352 4.12 -3.80 -7.12
CA ARG A 352 4.51 -3.25 -8.42
C ARG A 352 3.40 -3.43 -9.47
N LEU A 353 2.78 -4.60 -9.52
CA LEU A 353 1.66 -4.87 -10.43
C LEU A 353 0.43 -4.03 -10.08
N GLN A 354 0.11 -3.88 -8.79
CA GLN A 354 -0.96 -3.01 -8.32
C GLN A 354 -0.69 -1.55 -8.73
N ASN A 355 0.53 -1.06 -8.53
CA ASN A 355 0.94 0.30 -8.93
C ASN A 355 0.86 0.51 -10.45
N LEU A 356 1.22 -0.50 -11.24
CA LEU A 356 1.06 -0.47 -12.69
C LEU A 356 -0.42 -0.35 -13.08
N ALA A 357 -1.31 -1.14 -12.46
CA ALA A 357 -2.75 -1.08 -12.72
C ALA A 357 -3.35 0.30 -12.36
N VAL A 358 -3.03 0.82 -11.18
CA VAL A 358 -3.41 2.18 -10.75
C VAL A 358 -2.92 3.24 -11.75
N THR A 359 -1.67 3.12 -12.20
CA THR A 359 -1.08 4.08 -13.14
C THR A 359 -1.77 4.03 -14.49
N LEU A 360 -2.07 2.84 -15.01
CA LEU A 360 -2.77 2.68 -16.28
C LEU A 360 -4.19 3.25 -16.23
N ASP A 361 -4.91 3.09 -15.12
CA ASP A 361 -6.23 3.70 -14.93
C ASP A 361 -6.17 5.24 -14.92
N LYS A 362 -5.17 5.83 -14.24
CA LYS A 362 -4.90 7.28 -14.26
C LYS A 362 -4.57 7.79 -15.66
N VAL A 363 -3.64 7.14 -16.36
CA VAL A 363 -3.24 7.50 -17.73
C VAL A 363 -4.42 7.40 -18.68
N ARG A 364 -5.21 6.32 -18.57
CA ARG A 364 -6.43 6.12 -19.35
C ARG A 364 -7.43 7.27 -19.13
N TYR A 365 -7.63 7.70 -17.88
CA TYR A 365 -8.49 8.85 -17.57
C TYR A 365 -8.00 10.13 -18.26
N VAL A 366 -6.71 10.45 -18.16
CA VAL A 366 -6.11 11.61 -18.84
C VAL A 366 -6.32 11.54 -20.35
N MET A 367 -6.09 10.37 -20.95
CA MET A 367 -6.32 10.16 -22.39
C MET A 367 -7.78 10.34 -22.79
N ARG A 368 -8.73 9.88 -21.98
CA ARG A 368 -10.17 10.14 -22.22
C ARG A 368 -10.47 11.64 -22.20
N CYS A 369 -9.90 12.38 -21.26
CA CYS A 369 -10.11 13.83 -21.16
C CYS A 369 -9.55 14.59 -22.36
N ILE A 370 -8.38 14.20 -22.87
CA ILE A 370 -7.69 14.91 -23.96
C ILE A 370 -8.17 14.47 -25.34
N PHE A 371 -8.31 13.16 -25.57
CA PHE A 371 -8.56 12.57 -26.89
C PHE A 371 -9.97 11.99 -27.07
N GLY A 372 -10.79 11.95 -26.00
CA GLY A 372 -12.09 11.29 -25.96
C GLY A 372 -11.98 9.76 -25.92
N ASP A 373 -11.33 9.17 -26.92
CA ASP A 373 -11.04 7.75 -27.03
C ASP A 373 -9.54 7.49 -26.80
N PRO A 374 -9.15 6.78 -25.72
CA PRO A 374 -7.74 6.49 -25.44
C PRO A 374 -7.02 5.75 -26.56
N LYS A 375 -7.70 4.94 -27.39
CA LYS A 375 -7.08 4.27 -28.53
C LYS A 375 -6.50 5.24 -29.56
N LYS A 376 -7.00 6.48 -29.58
CA LYS A 376 -6.57 7.54 -30.50
C LYS A 376 -5.40 8.36 -29.97
N ALA A 377 -4.96 8.13 -28.73
CA ALA A 377 -3.83 8.83 -28.14
C ALA A 377 -2.54 8.46 -28.91
N PRO A 378 -1.86 9.43 -29.56
CA PRO A 378 -0.61 9.15 -30.26
C PRO A 378 0.51 8.79 -29.27
N PRO A 379 1.59 8.16 -29.73
CA PRO A 379 2.79 8.00 -28.91
C PRO A 379 3.26 9.36 -28.38
N PRO A 380 3.56 9.49 -27.07
CA PRO A 380 3.97 10.76 -26.47
C PRO A 380 5.40 11.15 -26.83
N LEU A 381 6.21 10.18 -27.28
CA LEU A 381 7.58 10.38 -27.71
C LEU A 381 7.73 9.94 -29.17
N VAL A 382 8.52 10.68 -29.93
CA VAL A 382 8.85 10.36 -31.33
C VAL A 382 10.35 10.47 -31.50
N ARG A 383 10.96 9.44 -32.10
CA ARG A 383 12.37 9.50 -32.46
C ARG A 383 12.55 10.34 -33.71
N LEU A 384 13.31 11.40 -33.57
CA LEU A 384 13.68 12.27 -34.66
C LEU A 384 14.74 11.58 -35.54
N SER A 385 14.60 11.74 -36.85
CA SER A 385 15.68 11.43 -37.80
C SER A 385 16.86 12.39 -37.59
N PRO A 386 18.09 12.02 -38.01
CA PRO A 386 19.24 12.92 -37.90
C PRO A 386 18.98 14.32 -38.48
N LYS A 387 18.26 14.41 -39.60
CA LYS A 387 17.90 15.70 -40.22
C LYS A 387 16.95 16.53 -39.37
N GLU A 388 15.95 15.89 -38.76
CA GLU A 388 15.02 16.56 -37.85
C GLU A 388 15.73 17.01 -36.57
N VAL A 389 16.68 16.23 -36.04
CA VAL A 389 17.51 16.64 -34.91
C VAL A 389 18.31 17.90 -35.25
N VAL A 390 18.93 17.97 -36.42
CA VAL A 390 19.65 19.18 -36.87
C VAL A 390 18.70 20.36 -37.04
N SER A 391 17.48 20.13 -37.52
CA SER A 391 16.46 21.18 -37.58
C SER A 391 16.11 21.71 -36.19
N PHE A 392 15.84 20.84 -35.22
CA PHE A 392 15.46 21.27 -33.86
C PHE A 392 16.61 21.91 -33.09
N LEU A 393 17.83 21.42 -33.24
CA LEU A 393 18.98 21.94 -32.49
C LEU A 393 19.65 23.14 -33.17
N TRP A 394 19.78 23.11 -34.50
CA TRP A 394 20.65 24.01 -35.25
C TRP A 394 19.89 25.03 -36.11
N LYS A 395 19.08 24.57 -37.06
CA LYS A 395 18.67 25.39 -38.23
C LYS A 395 17.18 25.66 -38.44
N GLY A 396 16.30 24.98 -37.72
CA GLY A 396 14.86 25.23 -37.79
C GLY A 396 14.48 26.56 -37.17
N GLU A 397 13.34 27.11 -37.58
CA GLU A 397 12.73 28.25 -36.88
C GLU A 397 12.42 27.85 -35.44
N GLY A 398 12.94 28.62 -34.47
CA GLY A 398 12.87 28.27 -33.05
C GLY A 398 13.82 27.14 -32.66
N SER A 399 14.91 26.95 -33.41
CA SER A 399 15.96 26.00 -32.98
C SER A 399 16.61 26.46 -31.69
N LEU A 400 17.17 25.51 -30.92
CA LEU A 400 17.88 25.83 -29.68
C LEU A 400 18.99 26.86 -29.91
N VAL A 401 19.79 26.68 -30.97
CA VAL A 401 20.84 27.62 -31.34
C VAL A 401 20.29 29.00 -31.68
N GLU A 402 19.17 29.08 -32.41
CA GLU A 402 18.53 30.36 -32.72
C GLU A 402 18.04 31.06 -31.46
N GLU A 403 17.33 30.35 -30.57
CA GLU A 403 16.83 30.89 -29.31
C GLU A 403 17.97 31.36 -28.39
N LEU A 404 19.05 30.58 -28.28
CA LEU A 404 20.24 30.96 -27.51
C LEU A 404 20.87 32.24 -28.08
N LEU A 405 21.03 32.33 -29.40
CA LEU A 405 21.58 33.52 -30.04
C LEU A 405 20.67 34.75 -29.84
N GLN A 406 19.35 34.58 -29.89
CA GLN A 406 18.39 35.64 -29.62
C GLN A 406 18.44 36.10 -28.15
N CYS A 407 18.53 35.15 -27.21
CA CYS A 407 18.67 35.44 -25.78
C CYS A 407 19.99 36.15 -25.44
N MET A 408 21.08 35.80 -26.12
CA MET A 408 22.39 36.41 -25.90
C MET A 408 22.54 37.79 -26.56
N ALA A 409 21.83 38.04 -27.66
CA ALA A 409 22.00 39.25 -28.46
C ALA A 409 21.91 40.58 -27.68
N PRO A 410 21.01 40.77 -26.69
CA PRO A 410 20.93 41.99 -25.91
C PRO A 410 22.10 42.20 -24.92
N HIS A 411 22.92 41.17 -24.69
CA HIS A 411 23.92 41.12 -23.62
C HIS A 411 25.36 41.06 -24.13
N VAL A 412 25.56 41.04 -25.45
CA VAL A 412 26.87 40.84 -26.09
C VAL A 412 27.07 41.86 -27.21
N ASP A 413 28.29 42.38 -27.36
CA ASP A 413 28.64 43.30 -28.44
C ASP A 413 28.39 42.68 -29.83
N ASP A 414 27.89 43.49 -30.77
CA ASP A 414 27.53 43.04 -32.13
C ASP A 414 28.68 42.34 -32.86
N ASN A 415 29.92 42.78 -32.66
CA ASN A 415 31.10 42.16 -33.28
C ASN A 415 31.33 40.73 -32.75
N VAL A 416 31.15 40.52 -31.44
CA VAL A 416 31.31 39.21 -30.80
C VAL A 416 30.15 38.30 -31.17
N LEU A 417 28.93 38.83 -31.22
CA LEU A 417 27.75 38.09 -31.65
C LEU A 417 27.85 37.65 -33.12
N ASN A 418 28.36 38.50 -34.01
CA ASN A 418 28.55 38.17 -35.42
C ASN A 418 29.65 37.12 -35.64
N ASP A 419 30.75 37.19 -34.89
CA ASP A 419 31.79 36.15 -34.88
C ASP A 419 31.22 34.80 -34.40
N LEU A 420 30.46 34.80 -33.31
CA LEU A 420 29.80 33.60 -32.78
C LEU A 420 28.82 33.00 -33.81
N LYS A 421 27.98 33.83 -34.45
CA LYS A 421 27.08 33.40 -35.54
C LYS A 421 27.82 32.83 -36.74
N SER A 422 29.03 33.28 -37.03
CA SER A 422 29.86 32.70 -38.09
C SER A 422 30.35 31.31 -37.70
N LYS A 423 30.96 31.19 -36.51
CA LYS A 423 31.50 29.92 -36.01
C LYS A 423 30.45 28.83 -35.87
N ILE A 424 29.26 29.18 -35.39
CA ILE A 424 28.12 28.25 -35.31
C ILE A 424 27.67 27.78 -36.70
N ARG A 425 27.72 28.65 -37.73
CA ARG A 425 27.37 28.26 -39.10
C ARG A 425 28.41 27.32 -39.71
N ASP A 426 29.68 27.50 -39.37
CA ASP A 426 30.77 26.63 -39.86
C ASP A 426 30.67 25.21 -39.27
N LEU A 427 29.99 25.06 -38.13
CA LEU A 427 29.77 23.79 -37.43
C LEU A 427 28.40 23.16 -37.74
N ASP A 428 27.71 23.63 -38.78
CA ASP A 428 26.42 23.08 -39.18
C ASP A 428 26.54 21.68 -39.81
N PRO A 429 25.98 20.64 -39.17
CA PRO A 429 26.08 19.25 -39.65
C PRO A 429 25.11 18.91 -40.79
N SER A 430 24.26 19.87 -41.23
CA SER A 430 23.19 19.63 -42.22
C SER A 430 23.68 19.11 -43.58
N GLY A 431 24.92 19.44 -43.95
CA GLY A 431 25.53 19.06 -45.23
C GLY A 431 26.31 17.75 -45.21
N SER A 432 26.40 17.08 -44.07
CA SER A 432 27.23 15.90 -43.88
C SER A 432 26.60 14.60 -44.36
N ASP A 433 27.43 13.69 -44.87
CA ASP A 433 27.06 12.28 -45.05
C ASP A 433 27.00 11.52 -43.71
N ASP A 434 27.66 12.04 -42.64
CA ASP A 434 27.59 11.54 -41.26
C ASP A 434 27.05 12.62 -40.30
N ILE A 435 25.77 12.92 -40.46
CA ILE A 435 25.06 13.93 -39.66
C ILE A 435 25.20 13.68 -38.16
N LEU A 436 25.18 12.42 -37.70
CA LEU A 436 25.24 12.10 -36.27
C LEU A 436 26.66 12.26 -35.72
N GLY A 437 27.69 11.89 -36.48
CA GLY A 437 29.09 12.12 -36.12
C GLY A 437 29.41 13.60 -36.00
N GLU A 438 29.02 14.39 -37.00
CA GLU A 438 29.24 15.84 -36.97
C GLU A 438 28.41 16.54 -35.89
N LEU A 439 27.14 16.17 -35.70
CA LEU A 439 26.32 16.75 -34.63
C LEU A 439 26.93 16.50 -33.24
N LYS A 440 27.52 15.31 -33.00
CA LYS A 440 28.26 15.05 -31.75
C LYS A 440 29.50 15.93 -31.59
N GLN A 441 30.24 16.17 -32.67
CA GLN A 441 31.39 17.07 -32.62
C GLN A 441 30.96 18.52 -32.37
N SER A 442 29.90 18.97 -33.04
CA SER A 442 29.36 20.32 -32.90
C SER A 442 28.75 20.59 -31.52
N LEU A 443 28.21 19.58 -30.83
CA LEU A 443 27.68 19.71 -29.46
C LEU A 443 28.77 19.73 -28.37
N LEU A 444 29.99 19.29 -28.68
CA LEU A 444 31.13 19.30 -27.75
C LEU A 444 31.96 20.59 -27.82
N TRP A 445 31.73 21.39 -28.87
CA TRP A 445 32.31 22.72 -29.05
C TRP A 445 31.57 23.75 -28.20
#